data_AF-A0A526RSY3-F1
#
_entry.id   AF-A0A526RSY3-F1
#
_cell.length_a   1.000
_cell.length_b   1.000
_cell.length_c   1.000
_cell.angle_alpha   90.00
_cell.angle_beta   90.00
_cell.angle_gamma   90.00
#
_symmetry.space_group_name_H-M   'P 1'
#
loop_
_entity.id
_entity.type
_entity.pdbx_description
1 polymer ?
#
loop_
_entity_poly.entity_id
_entity_poly.type
_entity_poly.pdbx_seq_one_letter_code
_entity_poly.pdbx_strand_id
1 'polypeptide(L)'
;MTSEPLKLWIDGQCLQTHSRMRGIGRYVLDLLRSLSTHENDIELQVSLNAAMADSAMAARSLLADIVPAERIHVWHGKAEGGEADFGFTPWRKRSEIALVHHVNQLNPDVALSASPFEGALDPTVPYLGGPLATVRTAAIF
;
A
#
# COMPACT_ATOMS: atom_id res chain seq x y z
N MET A 1 15.26 -28.79 1.10
CA MET A 1 14.02 -28.07 0.74
C MET A 1 14.19 -26.67 1.26
N THR A 2 14.47 -25.71 0.39
CA THR A 2 14.35 -24.29 0.75
C THR A 2 12.85 -24.01 0.88
N SER A 3 12.42 -23.48 2.02
CA SER A 3 11.04 -23.02 2.20
C SER A 3 10.73 -21.94 1.17
N GLU A 4 9.50 -21.88 0.67
CA GLU A 4 9.06 -20.75 -0.15
C GLU A 4 9.21 -19.44 0.65
N PRO A 5 9.66 -18.34 0.02
CA PRO A 5 9.79 -17.05 0.69
C PRO A 5 8.43 -16.54 1.13
N LEU A 6 8.40 -15.79 2.23
CA LEU A 6 7.19 -15.15 2.73
C LEU A 6 6.75 -14.04 1.78
N LYS A 7 5.50 -14.09 1.28
CA LYS A 7 4.92 -13.02 0.46
C LYS A 7 4.43 -11.89 1.35
N LEU A 8 5.16 -10.77 1.34
CA LEU A 8 4.82 -9.58 2.11
C LEU A 8 4.25 -8.52 1.17
N TRP A 9 2.97 -8.22 1.34
CA TRP A 9 2.33 -7.10 0.67
C TRP A 9 2.38 -5.85 1.54
N ILE A 10 2.71 -4.70 0.95
CA ILE A 10 2.75 -3.41 1.63
C ILE A 10 1.84 -2.40 0.91
N ASP A 11 1.03 -1.69 1.70
CA ASP A 11 0.29 -0.52 1.22
C ASP A 11 1.27 0.63 0.92
N GLY A 12 1.47 0.92 -0.37
CA GLY A 12 2.43 1.93 -0.84
C GLY A 12 1.84 3.33 -0.96
N GLN A 13 0.57 3.56 -0.59
CA GLN A 13 -0.11 4.83 -0.87
C GLN A 13 0.53 6.04 -0.18
N CYS A 14 1.21 5.88 0.95
CA CYS A 14 1.94 6.97 1.60
C CYS A 14 3.10 7.54 0.75
N LEU A 15 3.54 6.81 -0.29
CA LEU A 15 4.50 7.30 -1.28
C LEU A 15 3.85 8.17 -2.37
N GLN A 16 2.52 8.21 -2.42
CA GLN A 16 1.74 9.01 -3.37
C GLN A 16 1.27 10.34 -2.77
N THR A 17 1.11 10.40 -1.45
CA THR A 17 0.66 11.60 -0.73
C THR A 17 1.81 12.57 -0.47
N HIS A 18 1.55 13.64 0.28
CA HIS A 18 2.59 14.54 0.78
C HIS A 18 3.54 13.85 1.78
N SER A 19 3.11 12.74 2.40
CA SER A 19 3.92 11.92 3.30
C SER A 19 5.22 11.45 2.67
N ARG A 20 5.28 11.28 1.34
CA ARG A 20 6.49 10.90 0.60
C ARG A 20 7.70 11.82 0.84
N MET A 21 7.45 13.09 1.17
CA MET A 21 8.49 14.10 1.43
C MET A 21 8.78 14.29 2.94
N ARG A 22 8.14 13.51 3.81
CA ARG A 22 8.18 13.65 5.28
C ARG A 22 8.65 12.36 5.96
N GLY A 23 8.45 12.27 7.28
CA GLY A 23 8.89 11.13 8.10
C GLY A 23 8.29 9.80 7.65
N ILE A 24 6.97 9.76 7.39
CA ILE A 24 6.26 8.55 6.95
C ILE A 24 6.88 7.98 5.67
N GLY A 25 6.98 8.78 4.60
CA GLY A 25 7.56 8.32 3.34
C GLY A 25 9.01 7.88 3.47
N ARG A 26 9.81 8.59 4.28
CA ARG A 26 11.23 8.23 4.51
C ARG A 26 11.37 6.87 5.18
N TYR A 27 10.67 6.65 6.29
CA TYR A 27 10.81 5.39 7.02
C TYR A 27 10.26 4.22 6.19
N VAL A 28 9.16 4.42 5.44
CA VAL A 28 8.59 3.36 4.59
C VAL A 28 9.54 3.00 3.46
N LEU A 29 10.20 3.97 2.82
CA LEU A 29 11.24 3.70 1.82
C LEU A 29 12.44 2.96 2.41
N ASP A 30 12.89 3.35 3.60
CA ASP A 30 14.02 2.70 4.27
C ASP A 30 13.67 1.27 4.70
N LEU A 31 12.44 1.04 5.17
CA LEU A 31 11.90 -0.29 5.46
C LEU A 31 11.87 -1.16 4.19
N LEU A 32 11.29 -0.65 3.10
CA LEU A 32 11.21 -1.36 1.82
C LEU A 32 12.60 -1.73 1.30
N ARG A 33 13.58 -0.82 1.36
CA ARG A 33 14.98 -1.08 1.00
C ARG A 33 15.62 -2.15 1.86
N SER A 34 15.39 -2.13 3.17
CA SER A 34 15.95 -3.16 4.05
C SER A 34 15.31 -4.53 3.83
N LEU A 35 14.01 -4.57 3.50
CA LEU A 35 13.32 -5.83 3.20
C LEU A 35 13.77 -6.39 1.84
N SER A 36 14.04 -5.54 0.84
CA SER A 36 14.48 -5.97 -0.48
C SER A 36 15.85 -6.65 -0.49
N THR A 37 16.68 -6.47 0.55
CA THR A 37 17.97 -7.20 0.68
C THR A 37 17.80 -8.65 1.16
N HIS A 38 16.59 -9.08 1.50
CA HIS A 38 16.27 -10.41 2.02
C HIS A 38 15.42 -11.23 1.04
N GLU A 39 15.70 -11.12 -0.27
CA GLU A 39 14.87 -11.71 -1.35
C GLU A 39 14.72 -13.24 -1.31
N ASN A 40 15.63 -13.95 -0.63
CA ASN A 40 15.53 -15.39 -0.42
C ASN A 40 14.49 -15.76 0.66
N ASP A 41 14.18 -14.84 1.56
CA ASP A 41 13.28 -15.04 2.69
C ASP A 41 11.94 -14.30 2.50
N ILE A 42 11.95 -13.19 1.76
CA ILE A 42 10.81 -12.28 1.58
C ILE A 42 10.59 -11.99 0.10
N GLU A 43 9.40 -12.35 -0.39
CA GLU A 43 8.87 -11.86 -1.65
C GLU A 43 8.09 -10.56 -1.40
N LEU A 44 8.76 -9.43 -1.62
CA LEU A 44 8.17 -8.11 -1.40
C LEU A 44 7.25 -7.68 -2.55
N GLN A 45 6.02 -7.28 -2.21
CA GLN A 45 5.02 -6.75 -3.12
C GLN A 45 4.48 -5.41 -2.60
N VAL A 46 4.23 -4.46 -3.49
CA VAL A 46 3.69 -3.14 -3.13
C VAL A 46 2.49 -2.83 -4.00
N SER A 47 1.44 -2.23 -3.45
CA SER A 47 0.33 -1.70 -4.25
C SER A 47 0.21 -0.19 -4.15
N LEU A 48 -0.12 0.41 -5.28
CA LEU A 48 -0.39 1.84 -5.43
C LEU A 48 -1.84 2.05 -5.87
N ASN A 49 -2.39 3.23 -5.58
CA ASN A 49 -3.76 3.59 -5.92
C ASN A 49 -3.79 4.46 -7.20
N ALA A 50 -4.46 3.97 -8.25
CA ALA A 50 -4.62 4.68 -9.53
C ALA A 50 -5.49 5.95 -9.44
N ALA A 51 -6.23 6.16 -8.35
CA ALA A 51 -6.96 7.41 -8.13
C ALA A 51 -6.03 8.65 -8.08
N MET A 52 -4.73 8.44 -7.87
CA MET A 52 -3.69 9.48 -7.88
C MET A 52 -2.65 9.17 -8.97
N ALA A 53 -3.04 9.18 -10.24
CA ALA A 53 -2.24 8.68 -11.37
C ALA A 53 -0.81 9.26 -11.44
N ASP A 54 -0.66 10.58 -11.42
CA ASP A 54 0.66 11.24 -11.48
C ASP A 54 1.55 10.84 -10.29
N SER A 55 0.96 10.83 -9.09
CA SER A 55 1.67 10.40 -7.88
C SER A 55 1.96 8.90 -7.87
N ALA A 56 1.13 8.06 -8.49
CA ALA A 56 1.38 6.64 -8.67
C ALA A 56 2.58 6.41 -9.59
N MET A 57 2.70 7.18 -10.68
CA MET A 57 3.87 7.14 -11.56
C MET A 57 5.14 7.57 -10.81
N ALA A 58 5.07 8.66 -10.05
CA ALA A 58 6.20 9.10 -9.22
C ALA A 58 6.59 8.05 -8.16
N ALA A 59 5.61 7.44 -7.49
CA ALA A 59 5.86 6.37 -6.51
C ALA A 59 6.48 5.12 -7.17
N ARG A 60 6.05 4.74 -8.39
CA ARG A 60 6.71 3.67 -9.17
C ARG A 60 8.18 3.98 -9.43
N SER A 61 8.51 5.22 -9.80
CA SER A 61 9.92 5.62 -9.99
C SER A 61 10.73 5.54 -8.70
N LEU A 62 10.15 5.90 -7.55
CA LEU A 62 10.81 5.75 -6.25
C LEU A 62 11.09 4.30 -5.86
N LEU A 63 10.23 3.38 -6.33
CA LEU A 63 10.30 1.94 -6.03
C LEU A 63 11.15 1.14 -7.02
N ALA A 64 11.55 1.72 -8.16
CA ALA A 64 12.12 1.00 -9.29
C ALA A 64 13.38 0.19 -8.94
N ASP A 65 14.22 0.69 -8.04
CA ASP A 65 15.45 0.02 -7.59
C ASP A 65 15.26 -0.79 -6.29
N ILE A 66 14.01 -0.93 -5.81
CA ILE A 66 13.67 -1.56 -4.52
C ILE A 66 12.77 -2.79 -4.73
N VAL A 67 11.77 -2.68 -5.61
CA VAL A 67 10.79 -3.72 -5.86
C VAL A 67 10.73 -3.98 -7.37
N PRO A 68 10.85 -5.24 -7.83
CA PRO A 68 10.68 -5.58 -9.24
C PRO A 68 9.34 -5.08 -9.78
N ALA A 69 9.34 -4.58 -11.02
CA ALA A 69 8.19 -3.88 -11.61
C ALA A 69 6.90 -4.74 -11.62
N GLU A 70 7.06 -6.06 -11.82
CA GLU A 70 5.99 -7.07 -11.81
C GLU A 70 5.37 -7.31 -10.43
N ARG A 71 6.03 -6.86 -9.34
CA ARG A 71 5.54 -6.94 -7.95
C ARG A 71 5.03 -5.59 -7.44
N ILE A 72 5.06 -4.56 -8.28
CA ILE A 72 4.39 -3.29 -8.03
C ILE A 72 3.03 -3.31 -8.71
N HIS A 73 1.98 -3.52 -7.91
CA HIS A 73 0.60 -3.63 -8.36
C HIS A 73 -0.12 -2.28 -8.32
N VAL A 74 -1.27 -2.20 -8.99
CA VAL A 74 -2.15 -1.03 -8.92
C VAL A 74 -3.57 -1.48 -8.66
N TRP A 75 -4.26 -0.76 -7.80
CA TRP A 75 -5.70 -0.91 -7.59
C TRP A 75 -6.38 0.44 -7.85
N HIS A 76 -7.70 0.44 -8.10
CA HIS A 76 -8.43 1.65 -8.43
C HIS A 76 -9.39 2.05 -7.31
N GLY A 77 -8.99 3.06 -6.53
CA GLY A 77 -9.88 3.72 -5.57
C GLY A 77 -10.82 4.71 -6.25
N LYS A 78 -11.87 5.12 -5.53
CA LYS A 78 -12.85 6.11 -5.96
C LYS A 78 -13.22 7.11 -4.85
N ALA A 79 -12.33 7.33 -3.88
CA ALA A 79 -12.54 8.41 -2.92
C ALA A 79 -12.59 9.76 -3.66
N GLU A 80 -13.55 10.61 -3.29
CA GLU A 80 -13.79 11.90 -3.94
C GLU A 80 -12.76 12.96 -3.56
N GLY A 81 -12.02 12.74 -2.48
CA GLY A 81 -10.99 13.63 -1.97
C GLY A 81 -10.54 13.22 -0.56
N GLY A 82 -9.86 14.15 0.13
CA GLY A 82 -9.41 13.95 1.49
C GLY A 82 -10.55 13.82 2.50
N GLU A 83 -10.32 13.03 3.55
CA GLU A 83 -11.25 12.86 4.66
C GLU A 83 -11.57 14.19 5.35
N ALA A 84 -10.61 15.11 5.48
CA ALA A 84 -10.83 16.40 6.14
C ALA A 84 -11.91 17.25 5.46
N ASP A 85 -12.02 17.16 4.13
CA ASP A 85 -12.96 17.93 3.33
C ASP A 85 -14.28 17.17 3.07
N PHE A 86 -14.20 15.86 2.82
CA PHE A 86 -15.34 15.04 2.37
C PHE A 86 -15.90 14.09 3.44
N GLY A 87 -15.13 13.81 4.49
CA GLY A 87 -15.44 12.79 5.50
C GLY A 87 -15.48 11.37 4.94
N PHE A 88 -16.22 10.50 5.63
CA PHE A 88 -16.40 9.08 5.28
C PHE A 88 -17.54 8.86 4.28
N THR A 89 -17.29 9.22 3.01
CA THR A 89 -18.26 9.05 1.93
C THR A 89 -18.57 7.57 1.62
N PRO A 90 -19.71 7.26 0.99
CA PRO A 90 -19.99 5.92 0.50
C PRO A 90 -18.95 5.40 -0.50
N TRP A 91 -18.33 6.25 -1.32
CA TRP A 91 -17.30 5.83 -2.26
C TRP A 91 -15.94 5.56 -1.61
N ARG A 92 -15.58 6.30 -0.54
CA ARG A 92 -14.44 5.96 0.32
C ARG A 92 -14.61 4.58 0.94
N LYS A 93 -15.76 4.29 1.57
CA LYS A 93 -16.07 2.96 2.12
C LYS A 93 -16.04 1.84 1.08
N ARG A 94 -16.53 2.09 -0.14
CA ARG A 94 -16.43 1.12 -1.24
C ARG A 94 -14.98 0.90 -1.68
N SER A 95 -14.15 1.94 -1.63
CA SER A 95 -12.73 1.85 -1.95
C SER A 95 -11.96 1.04 -0.89
N GLU A 96 -12.32 1.15 0.39
CA GLU A 96 -11.77 0.30 1.47
C GLU A 96 -12.04 -1.18 1.17
N ILE A 97 -13.29 -1.51 0.80
CA ILE A 97 -13.69 -2.88 0.42
C ILE A 97 -12.94 -3.34 -0.85
N ALA A 98 -12.81 -2.47 -1.84
CA ALA A 98 -12.09 -2.78 -3.09
C ALA A 98 -10.60 -3.06 -2.83
N LEU A 99 -9.95 -2.28 -1.96
CA LEU A 99 -8.57 -2.52 -1.56
C LEU A 99 -8.42 -3.85 -0.80
N VAL A 100 -9.34 -4.15 0.12
CA VAL A 100 -9.35 -5.47 0.80
C VAL A 100 -9.50 -6.62 -0.21
N HIS A 101 -10.41 -6.48 -1.17
CA HIS A 101 -10.58 -7.48 -2.22
C HIS A 101 -9.30 -7.63 -3.07
N HIS A 102 -8.68 -6.52 -3.48
CA HIS A 102 -7.41 -6.51 -4.20
C HIS A 102 -6.31 -7.27 -3.45
N VAL A 103 -6.12 -7.01 -2.16
CA VAL A 103 -5.14 -7.71 -1.32
C VAL A 103 -5.45 -9.20 -1.21
N ASN A 104 -6.73 -9.56 -1.02
CA ASN A 104 -7.12 -10.97 -0.97
C ASN A 104 -6.84 -11.69 -2.31
N GLN A 105 -6.99 -11.02 -3.46
CA GLN A 105 -6.69 -11.61 -4.77
C GLN A 105 -5.20 -11.80 -5.01
N LEU A 106 -4.34 -10.91 -4.48
CA LEU A 106 -2.89 -11.11 -4.50
C LEU A 106 -2.44 -12.26 -3.60
N ASN A 107 -3.26 -12.65 -2.62
CA ASN A 107 -3.03 -13.74 -1.67
C ASN A 107 -1.61 -13.74 -1.06
N PRO A 108 -1.15 -12.61 -0.48
CA PRO A 108 0.10 -12.58 0.29
C PRO A 108 -0.06 -13.32 1.63
N ASP A 109 1.06 -13.68 2.26
CA ASP A 109 1.05 -14.31 3.59
C ASP A 109 0.76 -13.29 4.69
N VAL A 110 1.26 -12.07 4.51
CA VAL A 110 1.06 -10.91 5.39
C VAL A 110 0.78 -9.65 4.56
N ALA A 111 -0.20 -8.88 4.98
CA ALA A 111 -0.50 -7.55 4.47
C ALA A 111 -0.13 -6.49 5.52
N LEU A 112 0.78 -5.59 5.17
CA LEU A 112 1.27 -4.53 6.05
C LEU A 112 0.70 -3.17 5.61
N SER A 113 -0.10 -2.57 6.49
CA SER A 113 -0.49 -1.17 6.39
C SER A 113 0.64 -0.30 6.95
N ALA A 114 1.42 0.31 6.06
CA ALA A 114 2.55 1.15 6.42
C ALA A 114 2.13 2.56 6.86
N SER A 115 0.88 2.96 6.67
CA SER A 115 0.39 4.22 7.22
C SER A 115 -1.13 4.15 7.27
N PRO A 116 -1.72 3.64 8.37
CA PRO A 116 -3.16 3.47 8.49
C PRO A 116 -3.93 4.81 8.63
N PHE A 117 -3.22 5.94 8.60
CA PHE A 117 -3.75 7.29 8.81
C PHE A 117 -3.62 8.20 7.58
N GLU A 118 -3.28 7.67 6.40
CA GLU A 118 -3.25 8.46 5.16
C GLU A 118 -4.66 8.88 4.69
N GLY A 119 -4.70 9.87 3.79
CA GLY A 119 -5.94 10.28 3.12
C GLY A 119 -6.67 11.46 3.76
N ALA A 120 -6.02 12.19 4.67
CA ALA A 120 -6.61 13.39 5.27
C ALA A 120 -6.92 14.48 4.24
N LEU A 121 -6.01 14.73 3.29
CA LEU A 121 -6.11 15.83 2.31
C LEU A 121 -6.10 15.34 0.85
N ASP A 122 -6.10 14.03 0.65
CA ASP A 122 -5.96 13.41 -0.66
C ASP A 122 -6.85 12.15 -0.76
N PRO A 123 -7.15 11.65 -1.98
CA PRO A 123 -8.05 10.53 -2.16
C PRO A 123 -7.43 9.16 -1.83
N THR A 124 -6.35 9.11 -1.04
CA THR A 124 -5.82 7.87 -0.48
C THR A 124 -6.84 7.23 0.45
N VAL A 125 -6.89 5.91 0.37
CA VAL A 125 -7.72 5.08 1.24
C VAL A 125 -6.80 4.01 1.82
N PRO A 126 -6.29 4.19 3.05
CA PRO A 126 -5.30 3.28 3.61
C PRO A 126 -5.92 1.89 3.83
N TYR A 127 -5.10 0.85 3.72
CA TYR A 127 -5.53 -0.50 4.04
C TYR A 127 -5.74 -0.65 5.54
N LEU A 128 -6.98 -0.99 5.92
CA LEU A 128 -7.38 -1.19 7.33
C LEU A 128 -7.62 -2.67 7.67
N GLY A 129 -7.54 -3.58 6.68
CA GLY A 129 -7.92 -4.98 6.84
C GLY A 129 -9.41 -5.12 7.18
N GLY A 130 -9.71 -5.74 8.32
CA GLY A 130 -11.08 -5.91 8.83
C GLY A 130 -11.71 -7.27 8.48
N PRO A 131 -13.02 -7.46 8.76
CA PRO A 131 -13.68 -8.76 8.70
C PRO A 131 -13.71 -9.42 7.31
N LEU A 132 -13.50 -8.64 6.25
CA LEU A 132 -13.44 -9.12 4.86
C LEU A 132 -12.02 -9.54 4.44
N ALA A 133 -10.99 -9.20 5.22
CA ALA A 133 -9.62 -9.58 4.93
C ALA A 133 -9.42 -11.07 5.24
N THR A 134 -8.88 -11.82 4.27
CA THR A 134 -8.52 -13.24 4.44
C THR A 134 -7.03 -13.42 4.74
N VAL A 135 -6.27 -12.33 4.71
CA VAL A 135 -4.83 -12.28 4.91
C VAL A 135 -4.53 -11.79 6.33
N ARG A 136 -3.43 -12.27 6.93
CA ARG A 136 -2.94 -11.72 8.20
C ARG A 136 -2.52 -10.27 8.02
N THR A 137 -3.12 -9.37 8.77
CA THR A 137 -2.82 -7.93 8.69
C THR A 137 -1.93 -7.47 9.84
N ALA A 138 -0.94 -6.66 9.51
CA ALA A 138 -0.17 -5.86 10.46
C ALA A 138 -0.28 -4.37 10.09
N ALA A 139 -0.15 -3.50 11.09
CA ALA A 139 -0.09 -2.05 10.88
C ALA A 139 1.06 -1.46 11.69
N ILE A 140 1.74 -0.48 11.11
CA ILE A 140 2.85 0.26 11.74
C ILE A 140 2.66 1.77 11.53
N PHE A 141 3.21 2.59 12.42
CA PHE A 141 3.12 4.04 12.39
C PHE A 141 4.28 4.71 13.13
#